data_AF-A0A841VLE8-F1
#
_entry.id   AF-A0A841VLE8-F1
#
_cell.length_a   1.000
_cell.length_b   1.000
_cell.length_c   1.000
_cell.angle_alpha   90.00
_cell.angle_beta   90.00
_cell.angle_gamma   90.00
#
_symmetry.space_group_name_H-M   'P 1'
#
loop_
_entity.id
_entity.type
_entity.pdbx_description
1 polymer ?
#
loop_
_entity_poly.entity_id
_entity_poly.type
_entity_poly.pdbx_seq_one_letter_code
_entity_poly.pdbx_strand_id
1 'polypeptide(L)'
;MDAEELLEKYAAGERKFHSVNLSQENLKGADLCEIDLTSANLAGVDLSGANLTKAKLNSTNFTNASLAGTKLNSISASSAIFYWADLNGADLSRSNLNSANLNHANLEQAKLTGVDLSSAKLIYANLDTSDLSGANLSSADLSVASLAGANLSKANLTKADLGEAYLTGSDLTLANLTEATLKSAKLQGSIFHRANLHEVDLSGMNLAGIDFTAASLQSTNLRKAFLQGANLQKVNLRWANLIQANLDGANLRRADFTGADVYGVNFKDADLTGAIMPDGEVYKPIASQLEIGKQETSLEKVISMTRKVINTDNAPAPVGPYNQAIAASGQFVFVAGQIAIDPRLGDVVYTDDVKKQTEQVLANLEAILTAAGATFEDVVKTTVFLADMNDFAAVNAVYAKYFPENTAPARACVQVSRLPKDVLVEIDAIAVISG
;
A
#
# COMPACT_ATOMS: atom_id res chain seq x y z
N MET A 1 16.73 47.87 -26.24
CA MET A 1 17.19 47.17 -27.43
C MET A 1 15.97 46.49 -27.99
N ASP A 2 15.69 46.68 -29.27
CA ASP A 2 14.60 46.01 -29.97
C ASP A 2 15.13 44.76 -30.70
N ALA A 3 14.23 44.00 -31.33
CA ALA A 3 14.59 42.80 -32.09
C ALA A 3 15.56 43.10 -33.25
N GLU A 4 15.37 44.22 -33.96
CA GLU A 4 16.19 44.57 -35.12
C GLU A 4 17.64 44.85 -34.70
N GLU A 5 17.84 45.69 -33.67
CA GLU A 5 19.15 46.00 -33.10
C GLU A 5 19.86 44.72 -32.60
N LEU A 6 19.13 43.80 -31.95
CA LEU A 6 19.70 42.52 -31.53
C LEU A 6 20.16 41.67 -32.71
N LEU A 7 19.32 41.54 -33.75
CA LEU A 7 19.63 40.71 -34.91
C LEU A 7 20.80 41.26 -35.71
N GLU A 8 20.90 42.58 -35.86
CA GLU A 8 22.05 43.24 -36.50
C GLU A 8 23.36 42.98 -35.74
N LYS A 9 23.36 43.20 -34.43
CA LYS A 9 24.53 42.95 -33.58
C LYS A 9 24.92 41.47 -33.58
N TYR A 10 23.93 40.58 -33.52
CA TYR A 10 24.14 39.15 -33.58
C TYR A 10 24.75 38.71 -34.93
N ALA A 11 24.25 39.26 -36.03
CA ALA A 11 24.79 39.05 -37.37
C ALA A 11 26.23 39.60 -37.50
N ALA A 12 26.57 40.67 -36.79
CA ALA A 12 27.93 41.21 -36.69
C ALA A 12 28.89 40.37 -35.82
N GLY A 13 28.41 39.26 -35.24
CA GLY A 13 29.22 38.33 -34.44
C GLY A 13 29.14 38.58 -32.94
N GLU A 14 28.36 39.56 -32.48
CA GLU A 14 28.09 39.73 -31.05
C GLU A 14 27.27 38.54 -30.55
N ARG A 15 27.61 38.03 -29.36
CA ARG A 15 26.88 36.93 -28.72
C ARG A 15 26.43 37.25 -27.31
N LYS A 16 26.95 38.33 -26.70
CA LYS A 16 26.74 38.65 -25.29
C LYS A 16 25.71 39.76 -25.11
N PHE A 17 24.47 39.38 -24.86
CA PHE A 17 23.33 40.26 -24.66
C PHE A 17 22.80 40.11 -23.23
N HIS A 18 23.67 40.35 -22.24
CA HIS A 18 23.34 40.17 -20.83
C HIS A 18 22.37 41.25 -20.35
N SER A 19 21.39 40.87 -19.54
CA SER A 19 20.47 41.79 -18.86
C SER A 19 19.71 42.75 -19.79
N VAL A 20 19.65 42.44 -21.08
CA VAL A 20 18.93 43.26 -22.05
C VAL A 20 17.43 43.11 -21.84
N ASN A 21 16.67 44.13 -22.22
CA ASN A 21 15.21 44.05 -22.25
C ASN A 21 14.74 43.88 -23.69
N LEU A 22 14.11 42.75 -23.97
CA LEU A 22 13.50 42.32 -25.24
C LEU A 22 12.04 41.86 -25.00
N SER A 23 11.42 42.33 -23.92
CA SER A 23 10.04 41.97 -23.61
C SER A 23 9.11 42.38 -24.75
N GLN A 24 8.17 41.51 -25.13
CA GLN A 24 7.18 41.73 -26.20
C GLN A 24 7.76 41.86 -27.61
N GLU A 25 9.06 41.62 -27.79
CA GLU A 25 9.69 41.63 -29.12
C GLU A 25 9.29 40.40 -29.95
N ASN A 26 9.41 40.52 -31.27
CA ASN A 26 9.19 39.41 -32.20
C ASN A 26 10.53 38.91 -32.75
N LEU A 27 10.93 37.72 -32.30
CA LEU A 27 12.12 36.99 -32.71
C LEU A 27 11.74 35.61 -33.30
N LYS A 28 10.53 35.50 -33.85
CA LYS A 28 9.99 34.25 -34.40
C LYS A 28 10.90 33.70 -35.50
N GLY A 29 11.26 32.43 -35.38
CA GLY A 29 12.12 31.74 -36.37
C GLY A 29 13.56 32.25 -36.44
N ALA A 30 13.98 33.17 -35.56
CA ALA A 30 15.35 33.68 -35.55
C ALA A 30 16.38 32.57 -35.26
N ASP A 31 17.55 32.63 -35.88
CA ASP A 31 18.68 31.76 -35.55
C ASP A 31 19.62 32.45 -34.55
N LEU A 32 19.47 32.10 -33.29
CA LEU A 32 20.17 32.65 -32.13
C LEU A 32 21.02 31.56 -31.42
N CYS A 33 21.52 30.59 -32.19
CA CYS A 33 22.38 29.53 -31.68
C CYS A 33 23.58 30.07 -30.87
N GLU A 34 23.83 29.52 -29.68
CA GLU A 34 24.92 29.94 -28.78
C GLU A 34 24.84 31.41 -28.30
N ILE A 35 23.70 32.10 -28.45
CA ILE A 35 23.50 33.43 -27.87
C ILE A 35 23.57 33.39 -26.34
N ASP A 36 24.10 34.44 -25.73
CA ASP A 36 24.12 34.64 -24.29
C ASP A 36 23.16 35.75 -23.91
N LEU A 37 21.99 35.35 -23.41
CA LEU A 37 20.89 36.19 -22.91
C LEU A 37 20.77 36.06 -21.38
N THR A 38 21.86 35.75 -20.69
CA THR A 38 21.87 35.61 -19.23
C THR A 38 21.26 36.84 -18.56
N SER A 39 20.31 36.62 -17.65
CA SER A 39 19.56 37.66 -16.91
C SER A 39 18.73 38.62 -17.78
N ALA A 40 18.57 38.35 -19.07
CA ALA A 40 17.74 39.18 -19.95
C ALA A 40 16.25 39.07 -19.61
N ASN A 41 15.50 40.11 -19.95
CA ASN A 41 14.05 40.12 -19.87
C ASN A 41 13.44 39.85 -21.26
N LEU A 42 12.84 38.69 -21.43
CA LEU A 42 12.15 38.22 -22.63
C LEU A 42 10.66 37.95 -22.34
N ALA A 43 10.07 38.67 -21.38
CA ALA A 43 8.67 38.49 -21.02
C ALA A 43 7.75 38.78 -22.22
N GLY A 44 6.94 37.80 -22.61
CA GLY A 44 6.03 37.84 -23.75
C GLY A 44 6.68 38.00 -25.12
N VAL A 45 7.97 37.68 -25.24
CA VAL A 45 8.62 37.59 -26.56
C VAL A 45 7.97 36.49 -27.40
N ASP A 46 7.90 36.67 -28.72
CA ASP A 46 7.63 35.58 -29.66
C ASP A 46 8.96 35.01 -30.19
N LEU A 47 9.30 33.80 -29.75
CA LEU A 47 10.45 33.02 -30.19
C LEU A 47 10.01 31.71 -30.87
N SER A 48 8.75 31.62 -31.31
CA SER A 48 8.19 30.38 -31.86
C SER A 48 9.02 29.90 -33.05
N GLY A 49 9.42 28.63 -33.04
CA GLY A 49 10.26 28.02 -34.08
C GLY A 49 11.67 28.58 -34.20
N ALA A 50 12.12 29.48 -33.31
CA ALA A 50 13.48 29.99 -33.29
C ALA A 50 14.49 28.88 -32.94
N ASN A 51 15.75 29.11 -33.31
CA ASN A 51 16.87 28.26 -32.95
C ASN A 51 17.68 28.90 -31.82
N LEU A 52 17.62 28.33 -30.62
CA LEU A 52 18.35 28.75 -29.44
C LEU A 52 19.25 27.60 -28.93
N THR A 53 19.60 26.63 -29.78
CA THR A 53 20.50 25.53 -29.42
C THR A 53 21.75 26.07 -28.72
N LYS A 54 22.11 25.49 -27.57
CA LYS A 54 23.27 25.88 -26.74
C LYS A 54 23.29 27.33 -26.23
N ALA A 55 22.18 28.06 -26.30
CA ALA A 55 22.09 29.39 -25.72
C ALA A 55 22.33 29.36 -24.18
N LYS A 56 22.81 30.49 -23.65
CA LYS A 56 22.91 30.75 -22.21
C LYS A 56 21.77 31.68 -21.81
N LEU A 57 20.83 31.13 -21.06
CA LEU A 57 19.57 31.72 -20.64
C LEU A 57 19.41 31.65 -19.11
N ASN A 58 20.52 31.58 -18.36
CA ASN A 58 20.48 31.50 -16.91
C ASN A 58 19.81 32.75 -16.34
N SER A 59 18.88 32.57 -15.41
CA SER A 59 18.11 33.66 -14.79
C SER A 59 17.33 34.55 -15.78
N THR A 60 17.10 34.09 -17.00
CA THR A 60 16.35 34.82 -18.02
C THR A 60 14.86 34.74 -17.75
N ASN A 61 14.14 35.84 -17.98
CA ASN A 61 12.69 35.92 -17.79
C ASN A 61 11.94 35.69 -19.10
N PHE A 62 11.25 34.55 -19.21
CA PHE A 62 10.35 34.15 -20.30
C PHE A 62 8.87 34.16 -19.88
N THR A 63 8.50 34.95 -18.87
CA THR A 63 7.09 35.02 -18.43
C THR A 63 6.16 35.35 -19.60
N ASN A 64 5.12 34.53 -19.83
CA ASN A 64 4.19 34.63 -20.96
C ASN A 64 4.82 34.56 -22.36
N ALA A 65 6.05 34.10 -22.52
CA ALA A 65 6.71 34.02 -23.83
C ALA A 65 6.13 32.90 -24.70
N SER A 66 6.14 33.10 -26.02
CA SER A 66 5.84 32.04 -27.00
C SER A 66 7.13 31.38 -27.47
N LEU A 67 7.32 30.11 -27.12
CA LEU A 67 8.48 29.27 -27.41
C LEU A 67 8.05 27.97 -28.12
N ALA A 68 6.87 27.97 -28.73
CA ALA A 68 6.32 26.79 -29.40
C ALA A 68 7.24 26.34 -30.54
N GLY A 69 7.60 25.05 -30.55
CA GLY A 69 8.48 24.45 -31.56
C GLY A 69 9.93 25.00 -31.58
N THR A 70 10.32 25.81 -30.59
CA THR A 70 11.67 26.38 -30.51
C THR A 70 12.71 25.29 -30.23
N LYS A 71 13.87 25.38 -30.88
CA LYS A 71 15.02 24.49 -30.58
C LYS A 71 15.79 25.06 -29.39
N LEU A 72 15.62 24.45 -28.23
CA LEU A 72 16.21 24.81 -26.95
C LEU A 72 17.12 23.68 -26.43
N ASN A 73 17.67 22.85 -27.31
CA ASN A 73 18.45 21.69 -26.91
C ASN A 73 19.85 22.12 -26.45
N SER A 74 20.33 21.48 -25.37
CA SER A 74 21.63 21.74 -24.74
C SER A 74 21.83 23.18 -24.24
N ILE A 75 20.76 23.89 -23.87
CA ILE A 75 20.85 25.25 -23.29
C ILE A 75 21.26 25.19 -21.81
N SER A 76 21.79 26.31 -21.30
CA SER A 76 21.87 26.58 -19.85
C SER A 76 20.78 27.58 -19.48
N ALA A 77 19.78 27.16 -18.71
CA ALA A 77 18.65 27.99 -18.26
C ALA A 77 18.36 27.78 -16.77
N SER A 78 19.41 27.61 -15.97
CA SER A 78 19.27 27.45 -14.52
C SER A 78 18.59 28.68 -13.93
N SER A 79 17.61 28.48 -13.06
CA SER A 79 16.83 29.56 -12.42
C SER A 79 16.09 30.49 -13.40
N ALA A 80 15.93 30.10 -14.67
CA ALA A 80 15.11 30.86 -15.62
C ALA A 80 13.63 30.81 -15.24
N ILE A 81 12.87 31.82 -15.68
CA ILE A 81 11.44 31.95 -15.37
C ILE A 81 10.63 31.71 -16.65
N PHE A 82 9.93 30.59 -16.74
CA PHE A 82 9.01 30.21 -17.82
C PHE A 82 7.54 30.28 -17.36
N TYR A 83 7.22 31.13 -16.38
CA TYR A 83 5.87 31.26 -15.84
C TYR A 83 4.86 31.58 -16.96
N TRP A 84 3.87 30.72 -17.18
CA TRP A 84 2.90 30.81 -18.29
C TRP A 84 3.52 30.82 -19.71
N ALA A 85 4.75 30.38 -19.90
CA ALA A 85 5.33 30.28 -21.23
C ALA A 85 4.72 29.13 -22.04
N ASP A 86 4.57 29.34 -23.34
CA ASP A 86 4.17 28.28 -24.28
C ASP A 86 5.39 27.60 -24.88
N LEU A 87 5.70 26.39 -24.44
CA LEU A 87 6.81 25.53 -24.89
C LEU A 87 6.28 24.31 -25.67
N ASN A 88 5.06 24.37 -26.21
CA ASN A 88 4.47 23.26 -26.96
C ASN A 88 5.40 22.77 -28.07
N GLY A 89 5.71 21.48 -28.07
CA GLY A 89 6.59 20.86 -29.07
C GLY A 89 8.04 21.38 -29.11
N ALA A 90 8.47 22.18 -28.14
CA ALA A 90 9.84 22.68 -28.06
C ALA A 90 10.83 21.52 -27.78
N ASP A 91 12.06 21.65 -28.27
CA ASP A 91 13.12 20.67 -28.01
C ASP A 91 14.06 21.18 -26.92
N LEU A 92 13.91 20.71 -25.69
CA LEU A 92 14.76 21.03 -24.54
C LEU A 92 15.72 19.88 -24.18
N SER A 93 15.99 18.98 -25.13
CA SER A 93 16.78 17.78 -24.86
C SER A 93 18.18 18.13 -24.33
N ARG A 94 18.60 17.46 -23.25
CA ARG A 94 19.90 17.63 -22.57
C ARG A 94 20.19 19.06 -22.07
N SER A 95 19.15 19.84 -21.87
CA SER A 95 19.26 21.20 -21.36
C SER A 95 19.32 21.22 -19.84
N ASN A 96 19.91 22.28 -19.28
CA ASN A 96 19.96 22.50 -17.85
C ASN A 96 18.91 23.54 -17.45
N LEU A 97 17.82 23.10 -16.82
CA LEU A 97 16.73 23.91 -16.27
C LEU A 97 16.62 23.73 -14.75
N ASN A 98 17.72 23.39 -14.06
CA ASN A 98 17.69 23.23 -12.62
C ASN A 98 17.15 24.51 -11.95
N SER A 99 16.33 24.35 -10.92
CA SER A 99 15.68 25.45 -10.18
C SER A 99 14.85 26.43 -11.03
N ALA A 100 14.55 26.10 -12.30
CA ALA A 100 13.71 26.96 -13.14
C ALA A 100 12.25 26.98 -12.65
N ASN A 101 11.55 28.07 -12.92
CA ASN A 101 10.13 28.19 -12.64
C ASN A 101 9.32 28.01 -13.92
N LEU A 102 8.73 26.84 -14.10
CA LEU A 102 7.83 26.47 -15.19
C LEU A 102 6.37 26.34 -14.74
N ASN A 103 5.98 26.99 -13.63
CA ASN A 103 4.59 26.94 -13.19
C ASN A 103 3.64 27.46 -14.29
N HIS A 104 2.56 26.72 -14.52
CA HIS A 104 1.57 26.95 -15.59
C HIS A 104 2.13 26.93 -17.02
N ALA A 105 3.38 26.53 -17.24
CA ALA A 105 3.94 26.46 -18.58
C ALA A 105 3.27 25.33 -19.39
N ASN A 106 3.11 25.55 -20.69
CA ASN A 106 2.64 24.53 -21.62
C ASN A 106 3.84 23.81 -22.25
N LEU A 107 4.13 22.59 -21.82
CA LEU A 107 5.18 21.70 -22.33
C LEU A 107 4.59 20.49 -23.07
N GLU A 108 3.34 20.57 -23.51
CA GLU A 108 2.69 19.48 -24.27
C GLU A 108 3.55 19.12 -25.50
N GLN A 109 3.77 17.83 -25.74
CA GLN A 109 4.60 17.30 -26.83
C GLN A 109 6.07 17.77 -26.84
N ALA A 110 6.55 18.45 -25.79
CA ALA A 110 7.94 18.89 -25.71
C ALA A 110 8.90 17.70 -25.60
N LYS A 111 10.10 17.85 -26.19
CA LYS A 111 11.19 16.88 -26.03
C LYS A 111 12.07 17.31 -24.87
N LEU A 112 12.03 16.55 -23.79
CA LEU A 112 12.71 16.81 -22.53
C LEU A 112 13.71 15.69 -22.20
N THR A 113 14.19 14.96 -23.22
CA THR A 113 15.06 13.80 -23.02
C THR A 113 16.36 14.21 -22.32
N GLY A 114 16.64 13.57 -21.18
CA GLY A 114 17.82 13.86 -20.37
C GLY A 114 17.95 15.31 -19.88
N VAL A 115 16.84 16.06 -19.83
CA VAL A 115 16.85 17.43 -19.27
C VAL A 115 17.14 17.39 -17.77
N ASP A 116 17.86 18.37 -17.25
CA ASP A 116 17.98 18.58 -15.80
C ASP A 116 16.93 19.59 -15.34
N LEU A 117 15.90 19.09 -14.68
CA LEU A 117 14.82 19.84 -14.02
C LEU A 117 14.90 19.69 -12.49
N SER A 118 16.07 19.34 -11.95
CA SER A 118 16.22 19.21 -10.50
C SER A 118 15.82 20.49 -9.77
N SER A 119 15.03 20.34 -8.70
CA SER A 119 14.47 21.46 -7.93
C SER A 119 13.65 22.48 -8.72
N ALA A 120 13.25 22.17 -9.96
CA ALA A 120 12.39 23.04 -10.74
C ALA A 120 10.95 23.05 -10.19
N LYS A 121 10.22 24.13 -10.47
CA LYS A 121 8.79 24.25 -10.16
C LYS A 121 7.98 24.05 -11.42
N LEU A 122 7.09 23.09 -11.43
CA LEU A 122 6.21 22.70 -12.54
C LEU A 122 4.74 22.63 -12.08
N ILE A 123 4.36 23.40 -11.06
CA ILE A 123 3.00 23.40 -10.51
C ILE A 123 2.03 23.83 -11.60
N TYR A 124 0.98 23.05 -11.83
CA TYR A 124 0.01 23.26 -12.93
C TYR A 124 0.60 23.27 -14.35
N ALA A 125 1.85 22.81 -14.54
CA ALA A 125 2.41 22.70 -15.89
C ALA A 125 1.69 21.61 -16.69
N ASN A 126 1.50 21.83 -17.99
CA ASN A 126 1.00 20.82 -18.91
C ASN A 126 2.19 20.11 -19.57
N LEU A 127 2.44 18.84 -19.24
CA LEU A 127 3.48 17.99 -19.80
C LEU A 127 2.88 16.81 -20.58
N ASP A 128 1.59 16.90 -20.97
CA ASP A 128 0.91 15.82 -21.65
C ASP A 128 1.67 15.39 -22.92
N THR A 129 1.82 14.08 -23.10
CA THR A 129 2.52 13.45 -24.23
C THR A 129 3.98 13.89 -24.45
N SER A 130 4.59 14.58 -23.48
CA SER A 130 6.00 14.98 -23.54
C SER A 130 6.95 13.79 -23.36
N ASP A 131 8.18 13.92 -23.86
CA ASP A 131 9.25 12.92 -23.69
C ASP A 131 10.26 13.36 -22.64
N LEU A 132 10.05 12.93 -21.39
CA LEU A 132 10.92 13.16 -20.23
C LEU A 132 11.87 11.97 -19.99
N SER A 133 12.13 11.12 -20.99
CA SER A 133 12.94 9.94 -20.77
C SER A 133 14.37 10.29 -20.32
N GLY A 134 14.79 9.67 -19.21
CA GLY A 134 16.07 9.94 -18.56
C GLY A 134 16.22 11.34 -17.95
N ALA A 135 15.14 12.13 -17.84
CA ALA A 135 15.19 13.45 -17.22
C ALA A 135 15.53 13.36 -15.72
N ASN A 136 16.23 14.37 -15.21
CA ASN A 136 16.44 14.54 -13.78
C ASN A 136 15.39 15.50 -13.21
N LEU A 137 14.43 14.98 -12.46
CA LEU A 137 13.35 15.70 -11.77
C LEU A 137 13.50 15.63 -10.25
N SER A 138 14.70 15.34 -9.75
CA SER A 138 14.92 15.16 -8.31
C SER A 138 14.52 16.43 -7.55
N SER A 139 13.70 16.28 -6.52
CA SER A 139 13.18 17.39 -5.71
C SER A 139 12.41 18.46 -6.50
N ALA A 140 11.96 18.17 -7.72
CA ALA A 140 11.08 19.05 -8.46
C ALA A 140 9.66 19.02 -7.87
N ASP A 141 8.95 20.14 -7.99
CA ASP A 141 7.55 20.26 -7.60
C ASP A 141 6.67 20.15 -8.85
N LEU A 142 6.07 18.98 -9.06
CA LEU A 142 5.10 18.69 -10.12
C LEU A 142 3.67 18.61 -9.56
N SER A 143 3.40 19.23 -8.42
CA SER A 143 2.07 19.18 -7.83
C SER A 143 1.02 19.72 -8.80
N VAL A 144 -0.07 18.98 -8.96
CA VAL A 144 -1.20 19.29 -9.87
C VAL A 144 -0.80 19.38 -11.37
N ALA A 145 0.42 18.98 -11.75
CA ALA A 145 0.84 18.97 -13.15
C ALA A 145 0.07 17.91 -13.96
N SER A 146 -0.13 18.18 -15.25
CA SER A 146 -0.67 17.19 -16.19
C SER A 146 0.49 16.47 -16.89
N LEU A 147 0.54 15.14 -16.79
CA LEU A 147 1.54 14.27 -17.41
C LEU A 147 0.86 13.11 -18.15
N ALA A 148 -0.35 13.32 -18.68
CA ALA A 148 -1.11 12.25 -19.32
C ALA A 148 -0.36 11.75 -20.56
N GLY A 149 -0.11 10.44 -20.62
CA GLY A 149 0.64 9.81 -21.71
C GLY A 149 2.11 10.25 -21.83
N ALA A 150 2.67 10.97 -20.85
CA ALA A 150 4.07 11.39 -20.88
C ALA A 150 5.01 10.18 -20.71
N ASN A 151 6.18 10.25 -21.37
CA ASN A 151 7.23 9.24 -21.21
C ASN A 151 8.23 9.70 -20.14
N LEU A 152 8.14 9.15 -18.94
CA LEU A 152 9.09 9.34 -17.83
C LEU A 152 10.05 8.14 -17.66
N SER A 153 10.23 7.32 -18.70
CA SER A 153 11.07 6.14 -18.57
C SER A 153 12.50 6.52 -18.18
N LYS A 154 13.07 5.81 -17.19
CA LYS A 154 14.40 6.07 -16.61
C LYS A 154 14.58 7.45 -15.96
N ALA A 155 13.50 8.22 -15.76
CA ALA A 155 13.59 9.52 -15.11
C ALA A 155 13.97 9.37 -13.62
N ASN A 156 14.71 10.35 -13.10
CA ASN A 156 14.99 10.46 -11.67
C ASN A 156 13.98 11.40 -11.01
N LEU A 157 13.03 10.85 -10.27
CA LEU A 157 11.97 11.54 -9.53
C LEU A 157 12.21 11.48 -8.01
N THR A 158 13.45 11.22 -7.58
CA THR A 158 13.77 11.12 -6.14
C THR A 158 13.33 12.37 -5.41
N LYS A 159 12.50 12.22 -4.36
CA LYS A 159 11.94 13.33 -3.57
C LYS A 159 11.12 14.36 -4.36
N ALA A 160 10.69 14.03 -5.58
CA ALA A 160 9.80 14.90 -6.33
C ALA A 160 8.40 14.93 -5.68
N ASP A 161 7.73 16.07 -5.75
CA ASP A 161 6.32 16.18 -5.37
C ASP A 161 5.43 15.99 -6.60
N LEU A 162 4.67 14.90 -6.64
CA LEU A 162 3.66 14.59 -7.65
C LEU A 162 2.25 14.59 -7.04
N GLY A 163 2.06 15.30 -5.92
CA GLY A 163 0.77 15.43 -5.25
C GLY A 163 -0.30 15.92 -6.21
N GLU A 164 -1.42 15.19 -6.29
CA GLU A 164 -2.55 15.50 -7.17
C GLU A 164 -2.22 15.58 -8.68
N ALA A 165 -1.03 15.16 -9.11
CA ALA A 165 -0.65 15.16 -10.52
C ALA A 165 -1.46 14.14 -11.34
N TYR A 166 -1.63 14.42 -12.63
CA TYR A 166 -2.37 13.56 -13.57
C TYR A 166 -1.40 12.74 -14.42
N LEU A 167 -1.18 11.48 -14.07
CA LEU A 167 -0.23 10.58 -14.73
C LEU A 167 -0.91 9.48 -15.56
N THR A 168 -2.19 9.65 -15.91
CA THR A 168 -2.97 8.65 -16.63
C THR A 168 -2.25 8.21 -17.92
N GLY A 169 -1.99 6.91 -18.06
CA GLY A 169 -1.31 6.34 -19.24
C GLY A 169 0.16 6.73 -19.42
N SER A 170 0.81 7.36 -18.43
CA SER A 170 2.23 7.70 -18.50
C SER A 170 3.13 6.47 -18.34
N ASP A 171 4.33 6.52 -18.93
CA ASP A 171 5.33 5.47 -18.83
C ASP A 171 6.42 5.85 -17.83
N LEU A 172 6.46 5.20 -16.67
CA LEU A 172 7.49 5.33 -15.64
C LEU A 172 8.42 4.12 -15.60
N THR A 173 8.57 3.38 -16.70
CA THR A 173 9.45 2.23 -16.80
C THR A 173 10.87 2.59 -16.37
N LEU A 174 11.45 1.85 -15.42
CA LEU A 174 12.80 2.10 -14.87
C LEU A 174 12.98 3.46 -14.17
N ALA A 175 11.92 4.21 -13.90
CA ALA A 175 12.02 5.48 -13.19
C ALA A 175 12.37 5.27 -11.71
N ASN A 176 13.07 6.24 -11.11
CA ASN A 176 13.39 6.24 -9.69
C ASN A 176 12.52 7.24 -8.92
N LEU A 177 11.56 6.77 -8.15
CA LEU A 177 10.62 7.56 -7.34
C LEU A 177 10.90 7.45 -5.83
N THR A 178 12.11 7.07 -5.42
CA THR A 178 12.45 6.97 -3.98
C THR A 178 12.06 8.24 -3.23
N GLU A 179 11.31 8.09 -2.13
CA GLU A 179 10.83 9.19 -1.28
C GLU A 179 9.97 10.24 -2.03
N ALA A 180 9.42 9.95 -3.21
CA ALA A 180 8.53 10.86 -3.93
C ALA A 180 7.14 10.90 -3.28
N THR A 181 6.47 12.06 -3.38
CA THR A 181 5.09 12.23 -2.90
C THR A 181 4.11 11.98 -4.04
N LEU A 182 3.24 10.97 -3.92
CA LEU A 182 2.18 10.68 -4.92
C LEU A 182 0.76 10.81 -4.36
N LYS A 183 0.60 11.52 -3.25
CA LYS A 183 -0.69 11.66 -2.57
C LYS A 183 -1.76 12.17 -3.53
N SER A 184 -2.86 11.43 -3.65
CA SER A 184 -4.01 11.75 -4.52
C SER A 184 -3.72 11.82 -6.03
N ALA A 185 -2.52 11.44 -6.49
CA ALA A 185 -2.17 11.41 -7.90
C ALA A 185 -3.06 10.44 -8.69
N LYS A 186 -3.30 10.75 -9.98
CA LYS A 186 -4.10 9.92 -10.89
C LYS A 186 -3.17 9.02 -11.70
N LEU A 187 -3.08 7.75 -11.31
CA LEU A 187 -2.13 6.78 -11.87
C LEU A 187 -2.79 5.77 -12.83
N GLN A 188 -4.06 5.93 -13.19
CA GLN A 188 -4.79 4.92 -13.95
C GLN A 188 -4.11 4.64 -15.30
N GLY A 189 -3.82 3.36 -15.58
CA GLY A 189 -3.16 2.92 -16.81
C GLY A 189 -1.69 3.33 -16.96
N SER A 190 -1.08 3.95 -15.93
CA SER A 190 0.37 4.20 -15.95
C SER A 190 1.18 2.92 -15.78
N ILE A 191 2.40 2.93 -16.31
CA ILE A 191 3.31 1.78 -16.32
C ILE A 191 4.48 2.05 -15.39
N PHE A 192 4.71 1.18 -14.42
CA PHE A 192 5.80 1.26 -13.45
C PHE A 192 6.77 0.07 -13.60
N HIS A 193 6.89 -0.50 -14.80
CA HIS A 193 7.74 -1.67 -15.05
C HIS A 193 9.18 -1.40 -14.58
N ARG A 194 9.67 -2.18 -13.60
CA ARG A 194 11.01 -2.02 -13.00
C ARG A 194 11.30 -0.64 -12.39
N ALA A 195 10.27 0.14 -12.07
CA ALA A 195 10.43 1.40 -11.36
C ALA A 195 10.82 1.15 -9.89
N ASN A 196 11.46 2.13 -9.26
CA ASN A 196 11.78 2.11 -7.84
C ASN A 196 10.86 3.06 -7.07
N LEU A 197 10.05 2.54 -6.16
CA LEU A 197 9.08 3.26 -5.33
C LEU A 197 9.38 3.08 -3.83
N HIS A 198 10.66 2.87 -3.49
CA HIS A 198 11.10 2.72 -2.11
C HIS A 198 10.63 3.89 -1.23
N GLU A 199 10.01 3.56 -0.09
CA GLU A 199 9.47 4.51 0.92
C GLU A 199 8.40 5.49 0.41
N VAL A 200 7.76 5.19 -0.72
CA VAL A 200 6.62 5.97 -1.21
C VAL A 200 5.35 5.64 -0.41
N ASP A 201 4.51 6.64 -0.15
CA ASP A 201 3.15 6.44 0.38
C ASP A 201 2.12 6.38 -0.74
N LEU A 202 1.55 5.19 -0.93
CA LEU A 202 0.48 4.87 -1.86
C LEU A 202 -0.81 4.43 -1.13
N SER A 203 -0.93 4.75 0.16
CA SER A 203 -2.05 4.29 0.97
C SER A 203 -3.40 4.83 0.46
N GLY A 204 -4.41 3.95 0.42
CA GLY A 204 -5.76 4.27 -0.06
C GLY A 204 -5.88 4.61 -1.55
N MET A 205 -4.79 4.53 -2.33
CA MET A 205 -4.82 4.90 -3.75
C MET A 205 -5.57 3.87 -4.60
N ASN A 206 -6.20 4.36 -5.68
CA ASN A 206 -6.75 3.50 -6.72
C ASN A 206 -5.67 3.12 -7.74
N LEU A 207 -5.18 1.90 -7.62
CA LEU A 207 -4.12 1.28 -8.40
C LEU A 207 -4.65 0.04 -9.17
N ALA A 208 -5.96 -0.03 -9.42
CA ALA A 208 -6.56 -1.18 -10.10
C ALA A 208 -6.02 -1.31 -11.52
N GLY A 209 -5.63 -2.52 -11.92
CA GLY A 209 -5.07 -2.83 -13.24
C GLY A 209 -3.70 -2.22 -13.55
N ILE A 210 -3.03 -1.59 -12.58
CA ILE A 210 -1.72 -0.96 -12.80
C ILE A 210 -0.62 -2.00 -13.10
N ASP A 211 0.38 -1.63 -13.88
CA ASP A 211 1.54 -2.49 -14.16
C ASP A 211 2.75 -2.12 -13.29
N PHE A 212 2.99 -2.91 -12.24
CA PHE A 212 4.16 -2.86 -11.36
C PHE A 212 5.14 -4.02 -11.63
N THR A 213 5.12 -4.62 -12.82
CA THR A 213 5.96 -5.78 -13.12
C THR A 213 7.44 -5.49 -12.81
N ALA A 214 8.04 -6.32 -11.96
CA ALA A 214 9.41 -6.22 -11.50
C ALA A 214 9.79 -4.86 -10.86
N ALA A 215 8.82 -4.06 -10.43
CA ALA A 215 9.06 -2.84 -9.67
C ALA A 215 9.60 -3.15 -8.26
N SER A 216 10.28 -2.18 -7.66
CA SER A 216 10.66 -2.21 -6.26
C SER A 216 9.70 -1.36 -5.45
N LEU A 217 8.83 -2.01 -4.66
CA LEU A 217 7.92 -1.43 -3.68
C LEU A 217 8.41 -1.71 -2.24
N GLN A 218 9.72 -1.80 -2.06
CA GLN A 218 10.34 -2.08 -0.77
C GLN A 218 10.00 -0.97 0.24
N SER A 219 9.52 -1.32 1.43
CA SER A 219 9.13 -0.35 2.47
C SER A 219 8.06 0.67 2.03
N THR A 220 7.37 0.42 0.91
CA THR A 220 6.27 1.28 0.43
C THR A 220 5.04 1.11 1.33
N ASN A 221 4.32 2.19 1.59
CA ASN A 221 3.02 2.12 2.29
C ASN A 221 1.89 1.92 1.27
N LEU A 222 1.32 0.72 1.23
CA LEU A 222 0.19 0.31 0.39
C LEU A 222 -1.08 0.06 1.23
N ARG A 223 -1.13 0.53 2.48
CA ARG A 223 -2.25 0.31 3.39
C ARG A 223 -3.56 0.75 2.73
N LYS A 224 -4.58 -0.12 2.70
CA LYS A 224 -5.89 0.11 2.09
C LYS A 224 -5.86 0.48 0.59
N ALA A 225 -4.75 0.24 -0.11
CA ALA A 225 -4.68 0.49 -1.55
C ALA A 225 -5.57 -0.50 -2.33
N PHE A 226 -6.12 -0.04 -3.45
CA PHE A 226 -6.96 -0.82 -4.36
C PHE A 226 -6.11 -1.30 -5.53
N LEU A 227 -5.68 -2.56 -5.54
CA LEU A 227 -4.77 -3.17 -6.52
C LEU A 227 -5.46 -4.31 -7.31
N GLN A 228 -6.78 -4.27 -7.45
CA GLN A 228 -7.52 -5.32 -8.14
C GLN A 228 -7.06 -5.46 -9.59
N GLY A 229 -6.75 -6.68 -10.01
CA GLY A 229 -6.26 -6.98 -11.35
C GLY A 229 -4.91 -6.37 -11.70
N ALA A 230 -4.18 -5.80 -10.73
CA ALA A 230 -2.86 -5.23 -10.98
C ALA A 230 -1.85 -6.32 -11.41
N ASN A 231 -0.93 -5.95 -12.29
CA ASN A 231 0.19 -6.80 -12.67
C ASN A 231 1.40 -6.52 -11.77
N LEU A 232 1.64 -7.39 -10.81
CA LEU A 232 2.68 -7.32 -9.79
C LEU A 232 3.69 -8.48 -9.95
N GLN A 233 3.82 -9.03 -11.16
CA GLN A 233 4.73 -10.14 -11.40
C GLN A 233 6.17 -9.73 -11.07
N LYS A 234 6.88 -10.55 -10.29
CA LYS A 234 8.28 -10.31 -9.84
C LYS A 234 8.48 -9.02 -9.03
N VAL A 235 7.42 -8.42 -8.52
CA VAL A 235 7.54 -7.20 -7.72
C VAL A 235 8.29 -7.48 -6.42
N ASN A 236 9.12 -6.54 -5.97
CA ASN A 236 9.75 -6.59 -4.65
C ASN A 236 8.89 -5.79 -3.66
N LEU A 237 8.16 -6.48 -2.79
CA LEU A 237 7.29 -5.92 -1.73
C LEU A 237 7.90 -6.10 -0.33
N ARG A 238 9.21 -6.35 -0.22
CA ARG A 238 9.84 -6.61 1.08
C ARG A 238 9.61 -5.45 2.04
N TRP A 239 9.22 -5.77 3.28
CA TRP A 239 8.91 -4.81 4.34
C TRP A 239 7.82 -3.77 3.98
N ALA A 240 7.07 -3.98 2.90
CA ALA A 240 5.96 -3.10 2.53
C ALA A 240 4.79 -3.26 3.51
N ASN A 241 4.03 -2.19 3.71
CA ASN A 241 2.80 -2.22 4.51
C ASN A 241 1.60 -2.39 3.57
N LEU A 242 1.01 -3.59 3.52
CA LEU A 242 -0.19 -3.87 2.72
C LEU A 242 -1.45 -4.01 3.58
N ILE A 243 -1.46 -3.59 4.84
CA ILE A 243 -2.63 -3.77 5.73
C ILE A 243 -3.93 -3.34 5.03
N GLN A 244 -4.90 -4.26 4.96
CA GLN A 244 -6.22 -4.03 4.34
C GLN A 244 -6.19 -3.65 2.84
N ALA A 245 -5.09 -3.90 2.12
CA ALA A 245 -5.03 -3.71 0.67
C ALA A 245 -5.90 -4.75 -0.06
N ASN A 246 -6.45 -4.37 -1.21
CA ASN A 246 -7.22 -5.27 -2.06
C ASN A 246 -6.40 -5.70 -3.28
N LEU A 247 -5.98 -6.97 -3.34
CA LEU A 247 -5.21 -7.57 -4.44
C LEU A 247 -6.04 -8.59 -5.23
N ASP A 248 -7.37 -8.46 -5.24
CA ASP A 248 -8.24 -9.40 -5.96
C ASP A 248 -7.88 -9.50 -7.44
N GLY A 249 -7.70 -10.73 -7.94
CA GLY A 249 -7.33 -10.99 -9.33
C GLY A 249 -5.95 -10.49 -9.74
N ALA A 250 -5.11 -10.02 -8.81
CA ALA A 250 -3.79 -9.50 -9.13
C ALA A 250 -2.83 -10.64 -9.57
N ASN A 251 -1.94 -10.33 -10.51
CA ASN A 251 -0.86 -11.24 -10.91
C ASN A 251 0.35 -11.02 -9.99
N LEU A 252 0.58 -11.90 -9.03
CA LEU A 252 1.65 -11.83 -8.04
C LEU A 252 2.75 -12.88 -8.26
N ARG A 253 2.83 -13.45 -9.48
CA ARG A 253 3.77 -14.52 -9.78
C ARG A 253 5.20 -14.08 -9.47
N ARG A 254 5.90 -14.85 -8.62
CA ARG A 254 7.29 -14.56 -8.21
C ARG A 254 7.48 -13.22 -7.51
N ALA A 255 6.41 -12.61 -6.98
CA ALA A 255 6.52 -11.45 -6.10
C ALA A 255 7.26 -11.82 -4.81
N ASP A 256 7.96 -10.88 -4.19
CA ASP A 256 8.67 -11.08 -2.93
C ASP A 256 8.05 -10.26 -1.81
N PHE A 257 7.32 -10.91 -0.91
CA PHE A 257 6.67 -10.32 0.24
C PHE A 257 7.49 -10.43 1.53
N THR A 258 8.77 -10.83 1.50
CA THR A 258 9.53 -11.09 2.74
C THR A 258 9.44 -9.93 3.74
N GLY A 259 8.95 -10.20 4.95
CA GLY A 259 8.76 -9.20 6.00
C GLY A 259 7.66 -8.16 5.75
N ALA A 260 6.84 -8.29 4.71
CA ALA A 260 5.71 -7.40 4.44
C ALA A 260 4.56 -7.63 5.43
N ASP A 261 3.86 -6.56 5.81
CA ASP A 261 2.63 -6.67 6.60
C ASP A 261 1.43 -6.89 5.66
N VAL A 262 0.85 -8.09 5.71
CA VAL A 262 -0.29 -8.49 4.88
C VAL A 262 -1.58 -8.67 5.67
N TYR A 263 -1.67 -8.12 6.89
CA TYR A 263 -2.85 -8.29 7.73
C TYR A 263 -4.12 -7.72 7.06
N GLY A 264 -5.12 -8.58 6.88
CA GLY A 264 -6.39 -8.20 6.27
C GLY A 264 -6.34 -7.91 4.77
N VAL A 265 -5.26 -8.31 4.08
CA VAL A 265 -5.17 -8.22 2.62
C VAL A 265 -6.16 -9.19 1.97
N ASN A 266 -6.84 -8.74 0.92
CA ASN A 266 -7.67 -9.61 0.10
C ASN A 266 -6.89 -10.13 -1.11
N PHE A 267 -6.85 -11.45 -1.30
CA PHE A 267 -6.11 -12.14 -2.37
C PHE A 267 -7.05 -12.99 -3.24
N LYS A 268 -8.36 -12.70 -3.27
CA LYS A 268 -9.31 -13.53 -4.00
C LYS A 268 -8.91 -13.59 -5.47
N ASP A 269 -8.80 -14.79 -6.02
CA ASP A 269 -8.43 -15.03 -7.43
C ASP A 269 -7.04 -14.48 -7.85
N ALA A 270 -6.17 -14.08 -6.90
CA ALA A 270 -4.81 -13.63 -7.20
C ALA A 270 -3.87 -14.80 -7.54
N ASP A 271 -2.99 -14.63 -8.54
CA ASP A 271 -1.98 -15.64 -8.89
C ASP A 271 -0.68 -15.42 -8.10
N LEU A 272 -0.52 -16.16 -7.00
CA LEU A 272 0.67 -16.13 -6.14
C LEU A 272 1.77 -17.10 -6.57
N THR A 273 1.68 -17.74 -7.76
CA THR A 273 2.61 -18.81 -8.16
C THR A 273 4.09 -18.39 -8.05
N GLY A 274 4.82 -19.07 -7.17
CA GLY A 274 6.24 -18.84 -6.95
C GLY A 274 6.58 -17.57 -6.18
N ALA A 275 5.58 -16.87 -5.62
CA ALA A 275 5.81 -15.74 -4.73
C ALA A 275 6.52 -16.18 -3.45
N ILE A 276 7.37 -15.33 -2.87
CA ILE A 276 7.95 -15.51 -1.55
C ILE A 276 7.02 -14.80 -0.57
N MET A 277 6.53 -15.49 0.45
CA MET A 277 5.57 -14.97 1.43
C MET A 277 6.29 -14.22 2.57
N PRO A 278 5.57 -13.51 3.46
CA PRO A 278 6.19 -12.72 4.53
C PRO A 278 7.14 -13.47 5.47
N ASP A 279 6.90 -14.76 5.71
CA ASP A 279 7.74 -15.66 6.50
C ASP A 279 8.97 -16.21 5.72
N GLY A 280 9.07 -15.91 4.42
CA GLY A 280 10.13 -16.38 3.54
C GLY A 280 9.81 -17.68 2.80
N GLU A 281 8.66 -18.31 3.05
CA GLU A 281 8.26 -19.52 2.33
C GLU A 281 7.84 -19.21 0.89
N VAL A 282 8.19 -20.09 -0.04
CA VAL A 282 7.80 -19.94 -1.44
C VAL A 282 6.43 -20.56 -1.67
N TYR A 283 5.46 -19.75 -2.11
CA TYR A 283 4.16 -20.22 -2.53
C TYR A 283 4.30 -21.14 -3.74
N LYS A 284 3.97 -22.42 -3.55
CA LYS A 284 3.89 -23.41 -4.62
C LYS A 284 2.41 -23.60 -4.98
N PRO A 285 1.99 -23.30 -6.22
CA PRO A 285 0.65 -23.66 -6.63
C PRO A 285 0.51 -25.18 -6.52
N ILE A 286 -0.62 -25.65 -6.00
CA ILE A 286 -0.97 -27.06 -6.05
C ILE A 286 -0.97 -27.44 -7.54
N ALA A 287 -0.08 -28.34 -7.94
CA ALA A 287 0.08 -28.71 -9.33
C ALA A 287 -1.29 -29.06 -9.92
N SER A 288 -1.62 -28.40 -11.03
CA SER A 288 -2.78 -28.66 -11.85
C SER A 288 -2.81 -30.15 -12.23
N GLN A 289 -3.74 -30.92 -11.67
CA GLN A 289 -4.26 -32.08 -12.38
C GLN A 289 -5.08 -31.53 -13.55
N LEU A 290 -4.52 -31.63 -14.75
CA LEU A 290 -5.24 -31.37 -15.99
C LEU A 290 -6.39 -32.37 -16.16
N GLU A 291 -7.51 -31.83 -16.65
CA GLU A 291 -8.50 -32.47 -17.54
C GLU A 291 -9.46 -33.55 -16.98
N ILE A 292 -10.70 -33.11 -16.70
CA ILE A 292 -11.98 -33.50 -17.33
C ILE A 292 -13.11 -33.44 -16.29
N GLY A 293 -14.15 -32.68 -16.61
CA GLY A 293 -15.50 -32.90 -16.08
C GLY A 293 -16.05 -31.80 -15.20
N LYS A 294 -17.06 -31.11 -15.73
CA LYS A 294 -17.95 -30.17 -15.02
C LYS A 294 -18.39 -30.73 -13.66
N GLN A 295 -18.26 -29.94 -12.60
CA GLN A 295 -19.37 -29.63 -11.68
C GLN A 295 -18.96 -28.50 -10.74
N GLU A 296 -19.82 -27.48 -10.66
CA GLU A 296 -19.77 -26.45 -9.63
C GLU A 296 -19.77 -27.10 -8.25
N THR A 297 -18.84 -26.72 -7.36
CA THR A 297 -19.16 -26.22 -6.01
C THR A 297 -17.90 -25.77 -5.24
N SER A 298 -18.10 -24.63 -4.58
CA SER A 298 -17.35 -23.89 -3.55
C SER A 298 -16.21 -24.55 -2.74
N LEU A 299 -15.08 -23.82 -2.71
CA LEU A 299 -14.27 -23.33 -1.57
C LEU A 299 -14.26 -24.12 -0.24
N GLU A 300 -13.07 -24.58 0.18
CA GLU A 300 -12.33 -24.12 1.39
C GLU A 300 -11.15 -25.06 1.70
N LYS A 301 -9.91 -24.52 1.75
CA LYS A 301 -9.00 -24.72 2.90
C LYS A 301 -7.88 -23.67 2.89
N VAL A 302 -8.22 -22.49 3.39
CA VAL A 302 -7.27 -21.52 3.96
C VAL A 302 -7.05 -22.00 5.40
N ILE A 303 -5.82 -22.11 5.90
CA ILE A 303 -5.63 -22.03 7.35
C ILE A 303 -5.74 -20.55 7.71
N SER A 304 -6.99 -20.08 7.68
CA SER A 304 -7.44 -18.90 8.40
C SER A 304 -7.33 -19.27 9.87
N MET A 305 -7.02 -18.31 10.75
CA MET A 305 -7.41 -18.52 12.15
C MET A 305 -8.93 -18.58 12.20
N THR A 306 -9.46 -19.79 12.10
CA THR A 306 -10.89 -20.04 12.07
C THR A 306 -11.44 -19.79 13.46
N ARG A 307 -12.44 -18.92 13.55
CA ARG A 307 -13.26 -18.74 14.75
C ARG A 307 -14.56 -19.51 14.55
N LYS A 308 -14.72 -20.64 15.22
CA LYS A 308 -15.97 -21.41 15.22
C LYS A 308 -16.64 -21.29 16.58
N VAL A 309 -17.91 -20.87 16.58
CA VAL A 309 -18.75 -20.93 17.77
C VAL A 309 -19.15 -22.38 18.02
N ILE A 310 -18.91 -22.86 19.24
CA ILE A 310 -19.39 -24.17 19.69
C ILE A 310 -20.67 -23.94 20.49
N ASN A 311 -21.73 -24.67 20.12
CA ASN A 311 -23.01 -24.64 20.80
C ASN A 311 -23.61 -26.06 20.81
N THR A 312 -24.28 -26.41 21.90
CA THR A 312 -25.00 -27.69 22.07
C THR A 312 -26.19 -27.50 22.99
N ASP A 313 -27.30 -28.18 22.67
CA ASP A 313 -28.51 -28.21 23.51
C ASP A 313 -28.33 -29.11 24.75
N ASN A 314 -27.23 -29.87 24.81
CA ASN A 314 -26.87 -30.72 25.95
C ASN A 314 -26.11 -29.96 27.06
N ALA A 315 -25.90 -28.65 26.89
CA ALA A 315 -25.31 -27.77 27.90
C ALA A 315 -26.14 -26.50 28.03
N PRO A 316 -26.07 -25.78 29.17
CA PRO A 316 -26.87 -24.59 29.39
C PRO A 316 -26.66 -23.51 28.32
N ALA A 317 -27.74 -22.90 27.87
CA ALA A 317 -27.67 -21.77 26.95
C ALA A 317 -26.98 -20.56 27.64
N PRO A 318 -26.19 -19.76 26.92
CA PRO A 318 -25.59 -18.54 27.47
C PRO A 318 -26.64 -17.55 27.99
N VAL A 319 -26.45 -17.06 29.21
CA VAL A 319 -27.37 -16.09 29.87
C VAL A 319 -26.85 -14.64 29.74
N GLY A 320 -26.09 -14.35 28.67
CA GLY A 320 -25.45 -13.07 28.42
C GLY A 320 -24.66 -13.05 27.10
N PRO A 321 -23.90 -11.98 26.79
CA PRO A 321 -23.18 -11.82 25.52
C PRO A 321 -21.88 -12.65 25.47
N TYR A 322 -21.98 -13.96 25.66
CA TYR A 322 -20.88 -14.93 25.53
C TYR A 322 -21.37 -16.21 24.82
N ASN A 323 -20.45 -17.07 24.40
CA ASN A 323 -20.76 -18.37 23.79
C ASN A 323 -20.29 -19.50 24.72
N GLN A 324 -20.89 -20.70 24.62
CA GLN A 324 -20.48 -21.85 25.42
C GLN A 324 -18.99 -22.18 25.24
N ALA A 325 -18.50 -22.19 24.00
CA ALA A 325 -17.08 -22.19 23.71
C ALA A 325 -16.77 -21.55 22.33
N ILE A 326 -15.51 -21.17 22.14
CA ILE A 326 -14.95 -20.74 20.85
C ILE A 326 -13.79 -21.66 20.50
N ALA A 327 -13.86 -22.32 19.35
CA ALA A 327 -12.69 -22.93 18.74
C ALA A 327 -11.95 -21.86 17.90
N ALA A 328 -10.66 -21.68 18.18
CA ALA A 328 -9.80 -20.71 17.51
C ALA A 328 -8.55 -21.41 16.93
N SER A 329 -8.18 -21.02 15.71
CA SER A 329 -6.94 -21.43 15.05
C SER A 329 -6.79 -22.95 14.89
N GLY A 330 -7.88 -23.62 14.52
CA GLY A 330 -7.91 -25.05 14.18
C GLY A 330 -7.53 -26.04 15.28
N GLN A 331 -7.13 -25.56 16.47
CA GLN A 331 -6.54 -26.41 17.51
C GLN A 331 -6.99 -26.05 18.92
N PHE A 332 -7.26 -24.78 19.26
CA PHE A 332 -7.63 -24.38 20.63
C PHE A 332 -9.14 -24.26 20.80
N VAL A 333 -9.66 -24.79 21.91
CA VAL A 333 -11.06 -24.63 22.33
C VAL A 333 -11.08 -23.89 23.67
N PHE A 334 -11.67 -22.69 23.68
CA PHE A 334 -11.86 -21.87 24.87
C PHE A 334 -13.28 -22.05 25.39
N VAL A 335 -13.45 -22.75 26.51
CA VAL A 335 -14.75 -23.04 27.12
C VAL A 335 -15.07 -21.99 28.19
N ALA A 336 -16.25 -21.40 28.13
CA ALA A 336 -16.71 -20.42 29.11
C ALA A 336 -16.91 -21.07 30.49
N GLY A 337 -16.90 -20.26 31.56
CA GLY A 337 -17.17 -20.73 32.91
C GLY A 337 -18.52 -21.44 33.02
N GLN A 338 -18.49 -22.70 33.44
CA GLN A 338 -19.67 -23.53 33.62
C GLN A 338 -20.11 -23.51 35.08
N ILE A 339 -21.42 -23.32 35.28
CA ILE A 339 -22.11 -23.42 36.57
C ILE A 339 -23.13 -24.57 36.53
N ALA A 340 -23.64 -24.97 37.70
CA ALA A 340 -24.50 -26.14 37.87
C ALA A 340 -25.94 -25.93 37.39
N ILE A 341 -26.14 -25.50 36.14
CA ILE A 341 -27.46 -25.46 35.49
C ILE A 341 -27.73 -26.82 34.83
N ASP A 342 -28.91 -27.39 35.05
CA ASP A 342 -29.37 -28.54 34.25
C ASP A 342 -29.93 -28.01 32.91
N PRO A 343 -29.38 -28.41 31.75
CA PRO A 343 -29.79 -27.90 30.45
C PRO A 343 -31.26 -28.20 30.09
N ARG A 344 -31.86 -29.24 30.69
CA ARG A 344 -33.27 -29.60 30.45
C ARG A 344 -34.23 -28.72 31.24
N LEU A 345 -33.79 -28.26 32.42
CA LEU A 345 -34.59 -27.41 33.31
C LEU A 345 -34.31 -25.92 33.08
N GLY A 346 -33.13 -25.58 32.56
CA GLY A 346 -32.67 -24.20 32.38
C GLY A 346 -32.36 -23.47 33.69
N ASP A 347 -32.29 -24.19 34.81
CA ASP A 347 -32.07 -23.61 36.14
C ASP A 347 -30.98 -24.31 36.96
N VAL A 348 -30.48 -23.61 37.97
CA VAL A 348 -29.44 -24.11 38.89
C VAL A 348 -30.00 -25.29 39.70
N VAL A 349 -29.23 -26.36 39.77
CA VAL A 349 -29.53 -27.54 40.58
C VAL A 349 -28.53 -27.69 41.72
N TYR A 350 -28.96 -28.36 42.80
CA TYR A 350 -28.12 -28.69 43.95
C TYR A 350 -27.54 -27.47 44.67
N THR A 351 -28.37 -26.45 44.93
CA THR A 351 -27.97 -25.14 45.50
C THR A 351 -27.16 -25.21 46.81
N ASP A 352 -27.23 -26.33 47.52
CA ASP A 352 -26.64 -26.59 48.84
C ASP A 352 -25.61 -27.74 48.85
N ASP A 353 -25.30 -28.35 47.70
CA ASP A 353 -24.37 -29.50 47.60
C ASP A 353 -23.30 -29.26 46.54
N VAL A 354 -22.13 -28.80 46.98
CA VAL A 354 -20.99 -28.47 46.11
C VAL A 354 -20.50 -29.67 45.29
N LYS A 355 -20.65 -30.91 45.79
CA LYS A 355 -20.21 -32.09 45.05
C LYS A 355 -21.12 -32.34 43.85
N LYS A 356 -22.43 -32.29 44.07
CA LYS A 356 -23.40 -32.44 42.97
C LYS A 356 -23.38 -31.26 42.00
N GLN A 357 -23.11 -30.04 42.48
CA GLN A 357 -22.84 -28.91 41.58
C GLN A 357 -21.60 -29.16 40.73
N THR A 358 -20.52 -29.65 41.33
CA THR A 358 -19.29 -30.00 40.58
C THR A 358 -19.56 -31.09 39.54
N GLU A 359 -20.37 -32.10 39.87
CA GLU A 359 -20.78 -33.15 38.93
C GLU A 359 -21.57 -32.57 37.75
N GLN A 360 -22.52 -31.67 38.00
CA GLN A 360 -23.28 -30.99 36.94
C GLN A 360 -22.41 -30.06 36.09
N VAL A 361 -21.48 -29.32 36.72
CA VAL A 361 -20.52 -28.44 36.03
C VAL A 361 -19.64 -29.24 35.08
N LEU A 362 -19.12 -30.38 35.53
CA LEU A 362 -18.29 -31.25 34.70
C LEU A 362 -19.10 -31.93 33.59
N ALA A 363 -20.35 -32.32 33.84
CA ALA A 363 -21.24 -32.82 32.78
C ALA A 363 -21.52 -31.76 31.70
N ASN A 364 -21.70 -30.50 32.09
CA ASN A 364 -21.86 -29.38 31.16
C ASN A 364 -20.58 -29.13 30.35
N LEU A 365 -19.41 -29.18 30.99
CA LEU A 365 -18.11 -29.10 30.31
C LEU A 365 -17.92 -30.24 29.31
N GLU A 366 -18.26 -31.48 29.70
CA GLU A 366 -18.16 -32.66 28.83
C GLU A 366 -19.04 -32.51 27.58
N ALA A 367 -20.27 -32.03 27.73
CA ALA A 367 -21.17 -31.79 26.62
C ALA A 367 -20.61 -30.76 25.62
N ILE A 368 -19.99 -29.68 26.12
CA ILE A 368 -19.39 -28.64 25.27
C ILE A 368 -18.11 -29.15 24.60
N LEU A 369 -17.24 -29.86 25.33
CA LEU A 369 -16.04 -30.49 24.79
C LEU A 369 -16.42 -31.48 23.69
N THR A 370 -17.41 -32.33 23.93
CA THR A 370 -17.91 -33.31 22.94
C THR A 370 -18.43 -32.61 21.68
N ALA A 371 -19.18 -31.51 21.83
CA ALA A 371 -19.65 -30.71 20.70
C ALA A 371 -18.51 -30.03 19.91
N ALA A 372 -17.37 -29.78 20.57
CA ALA A 372 -16.15 -29.29 19.95
C ALA A 372 -15.29 -30.40 19.31
N GLY A 373 -15.66 -31.68 19.48
CA GLY A 373 -14.85 -32.83 19.05
C GLY A 373 -13.69 -33.15 20.01
N ALA A 374 -13.80 -32.74 21.27
CA ALA A 374 -12.81 -32.93 22.33
C ALA A 374 -13.34 -33.85 23.44
N THR A 375 -12.44 -34.34 24.27
CA THR A 375 -12.69 -35.08 25.51
C THR A 375 -11.97 -34.40 26.68
N PHE A 376 -12.10 -34.93 27.91
CA PHE A 376 -11.33 -34.42 29.04
C PHE A 376 -9.81 -34.60 28.90
N GLU A 377 -9.35 -35.56 28.08
CA GLU A 377 -7.92 -35.76 27.82
C GLU A 377 -7.31 -34.62 27.00
N ASP A 378 -8.13 -33.89 26.25
CA ASP A 378 -7.71 -32.77 25.42
C ASP A 378 -7.59 -31.46 26.23
N VAL A 379 -8.07 -31.43 27.48
CA VAL A 379 -8.02 -30.23 28.33
C VAL A 379 -6.61 -30.01 28.84
N VAL A 380 -6.07 -28.82 28.57
CA VAL A 380 -4.70 -28.43 28.97
C VAL A 380 -4.66 -27.49 30.17
N LYS A 381 -5.76 -26.76 30.44
CA LYS A 381 -5.87 -25.81 31.54
C LYS A 381 -7.31 -25.71 32.05
N THR A 382 -7.48 -25.65 33.38
CA THR A 382 -8.75 -25.27 34.02
C THR A 382 -8.57 -24.18 35.07
N THR A 383 -9.61 -23.39 35.29
CA THR A 383 -9.71 -22.48 36.44
C THR A 383 -10.93 -22.86 37.26
N VAL A 384 -10.73 -23.08 38.56
CA VAL A 384 -11.80 -23.47 39.49
C VAL A 384 -12.04 -22.30 40.45
N PHE A 385 -13.25 -21.77 40.42
CA PHE A 385 -13.70 -20.71 41.30
C PHE A 385 -14.65 -21.29 42.34
N LEU A 386 -14.37 -21.06 43.63
CA LEU A 386 -15.17 -21.54 44.74
C LEU A 386 -15.82 -20.38 45.50
N ALA A 387 -17.05 -20.58 45.98
CA ALA A 387 -17.67 -19.67 46.94
C ALA A 387 -17.03 -19.76 48.33
N ASP A 388 -16.62 -20.96 48.75
CA ASP A 388 -15.92 -21.23 50.01
C ASP A 388 -14.72 -22.17 49.77
N MET A 389 -13.52 -21.78 50.19
CA MET A 389 -12.31 -22.60 50.07
C MET A 389 -12.38 -23.88 50.92
N ASN A 390 -13.25 -23.95 51.93
CA ASN A 390 -13.45 -25.17 52.71
C ASN A 390 -13.98 -26.33 51.85
N ASP A 391 -14.60 -26.05 50.72
CA ASP A 391 -15.11 -27.07 49.79
C ASP A 391 -14.03 -27.66 48.87
N PHE A 392 -12.79 -27.17 48.93
CA PHE A 392 -11.70 -27.61 48.06
C PHE A 392 -11.52 -29.13 48.01
N ALA A 393 -11.55 -29.79 49.17
CA ALA A 393 -11.41 -31.25 49.23
C ALA A 393 -12.59 -31.99 48.59
N ALA A 394 -13.81 -31.46 48.77
CA ALA A 394 -15.03 -32.03 48.20
C ALA A 394 -15.05 -31.90 46.67
N VAL A 395 -14.69 -30.74 46.15
CA VAL A 395 -14.58 -30.48 44.69
C VAL A 395 -13.49 -31.35 44.07
N ASN A 396 -12.31 -31.46 44.71
CA ASN A 396 -11.22 -32.29 44.21
C ASN A 396 -11.58 -33.77 44.10
N ALA A 397 -12.35 -34.30 45.05
CA ALA A 397 -12.79 -35.70 45.02
C ALA A 397 -13.68 -36.01 43.81
N VAL A 398 -14.44 -35.02 43.31
CA VAL A 398 -15.22 -35.15 42.07
C VAL A 398 -14.33 -34.90 40.85
N TYR A 399 -13.54 -33.82 40.87
CA TYR A 399 -12.65 -33.42 39.78
C TYR A 399 -11.67 -34.53 39.37
N ALA A 400 -11.09 -35.25 40.34
CA ALA A 400 -10.14 -36.34 40.10
C ALA A 400 -10.75 -37.56 39.39
N LYS A 401 -12.09 -37.67 39.32
CA LYS A 401 -12.76 -38.73 38.54
C LYS A 401 -12.66 -38.47 37.03
N TYR A 402 -12.51 -37.20 36.63
CA TYR A 402 -12.46 -36.77 35.23
C TYR A 402 -11.04 -36.43 34.77
N PHE A 403 -10.16 -36.05 35.71
CA PHE A 403 -8.76 -35.71 35.45
C PHE A 403 -7.82 -36.59 36.30
N PRO A 404 -7.36 -37.73 35.75
CA PRO A 404 -6.37 -38.58 36.40
C PRO A 404 -5.06 -37.83 36.70
N GLU A 405 -4.39 -38.16 37.80
CA GLU A 405 -3.20 -37.42 38.28
C GLU A 405 -2.07 -37.31 37.23
N ASN A 406 -1.89 -38.34 36.40
CA ASN A 406 -0.84 -38.39 35.38
C ASN A 406 -1.15 -37.57 34.12
N THR A 407 -2.40 -37.16 33.90
CA THR A 407 -2.85 -36.41 32.72
C THR A 407 -3.64 -35.14 33.09
N ALA A 408 -3.69 -34.79 34.37
CA ALA A 408 -4.45 -33.64 34.84
C ALA A 408 -3.93 -32.32 34.23
N PRO A 409 -4.83 -31.42 33.81
CA PRO A 409 -4.44 -30.14 33.23
C PRO A 409 -3.74 -29.24 34.24
N ALA A 410 -3.00 -28.25 33.74
CA ALA A 410 -2.60 -27.14 34.57
C ALA A 410 -3.84 -26.52 35.23
N ARG A 411 -3.73 -26.08 36.49
CA ARG A 411 -4.90 -25.60 37.25
C ARG A 411 -4.59 -24.42 38.14
N ALA A 412 -5.52 -23.47 38.18
CA ALA A 412 -5.63 -22.48 39.24
C ALA A 412 -6.95 -22.71 39.98
N CYS A 413 -6.93 -22.66 41.32
CA CYS A 413 -8.11 -22.81 42.16
C CYS A 413 -8.13 -21.70 43.20
N VAL A 414 -9.19 -20.90 43.24
CA VAL A 414 -9.31 -19.73 44.12
C VAL A 414 -10.71 -19.61 44.68
N GLN A 415 -10.83 -19.01 45.86
CA GLN A 415 -12.10 -18.55 46.39
C GLN A 415 -12.38 -17.14 45.85
N VAL A 416 -13.62 -16.88 45.45
CA VAL A 416 -14.07 -15.58 44.93
C VAL A 416 -15.13 -14.94 45.82
N SER A 417 -15.35 -13.64 45.67
CA SER A 417 -16.32 -12.91 46.48
C SER A 417 -17.77 -13.31 46.24
N ARG A 418 -18.11 -13.71 45.00
CA ARG A 418 -19.45 -14.16 44.59
C ARG A 418 -19.41 -14.80 43.20
N LEU A 419 -20.20 -15.85 42.99
CA LEU A 419 -20.38 -16.51 41.69
C LEU A 419 -21.76 -16.15 41.07
N PRO A 420 -21.91 -16.25 39.73
CA PRO A 420 -23.20 -16.05 39.07
C PRO A 420 -24.30 -16.96 39.65
N LYS A 421 -25.50 -16.41 39.87
CA LYS A 421 -26.64 -17.13 40.48
C LYS A 421 -26.35 -17.75 41.87
N ASP A 422 -25.35 -17.25 42.59
CA ASP A 422 -25.00 -17.72 43.94
C ASP A 422 -24.66 -19.22 44.01
N VAL A 423 -24.11 -19.78 42.93
CA VAL A 423 -23.60 -21.17 42.93
C VAL A 423 -22.34 -21.30 43.79
N LEU A 424 -21.99 -22.53 44.14
CA LEU A 424 -20.87 -22.86 45.02
C LEU A 424 -19.56 -23.06 44.24
N VAL A 425 -19.65 -23.42 42.96
CA VAL A 425 -18.50 -23.69 42.08
C VAL A 425 -18.76 -23.27 40.63
N GLU A 426 -17.74 -22.69 40.01
CA GLU A 426 -17.68 -22.41 38.56
C GLU A 426 -16.34 -22.91 38.02
N ILE A 427 -16.35 -23.55 36.83
CA ILE A 427 -15.13 -24.07 36.21
C ILE A 427 -15.05 -23.67 34.74
N ASP A 428 -13.93 -23.06 34.33
CA ASP A 428 -13.57 -22.85 32.93
C ASP A 428 -12.51 -23.84 32.46
N ALA A 429 -12.37 -23.99 31.14
CA ALA A 429 -11.39 -24.89 30.54
C ALA A 429 -10.83 -24.37 29.20
N ILE A 430 -9.58 -24.72 28.93
CA ILE A 430 -8.95 -24.62 27.61
C ILE A 430 -8.56 -26.03 27.19
N ALA A 431 -8.97 -26.43 25.99
CA ALA A 431 -8.62 -27.72 25.39
C ALA A 431 -7.88 -27.53 24.05
N VAL A 432 -7.14 -28.56 23.65
CA VAL A 432 -6.42 -28.62 22.37
C VAL A 432 -6.86 -29.87 21.61
N ILE A 433 -7.47 -29.68 20.44
CA ILE A 433 -7.93 -30.77 19.57
C ILE A 433 -7.01 -30.95 18.36
N SER A 434 -6.91 -32.18 17.86
CA SER A 434 -6.25 -32.47 16.59
C SER A 434 -7.12 -31.96 15.43
N GLY A 435 -6.59 -31.06 14.60
CA GLY A 435 -7.32 -30.41 13.49
C GLY A 435 -7.37 -31.18 12.17
#